data_AF-A0AAV4I7N4-F1
#
_entry.id   AF-A0AAV4I7N4-F1
#
_cell.length_a   1.000
_cell.length_b   1.000
_cell.length_c   1.000
_cell.angle_alpha   90.00
_cell.angle_beta   90.00
_cell.angle_gamma   90.00
#
_symmetry.space_group_name_H-M   'P 1'
#
loop_
_entity.id
_entity.type
_entity.pdbx_description
1 polymer ?
#
loop_
_entity_poly.entity_id
_entity_poly.type
_entity_poly.pdbx_seq_one_letter_code
_entity_poly.pdbx_strand_id
1 'polypeptide(L)'
;SVLEALQNESLQNSSLKSLFLTIDSFLKTYDVDLTPQWIPGHCNITGNERADTLAKKGSTAQQQNTTTSFRTAQLIIRNNFTEEWLNGWATGKTGRSLFTFMATPNPKDSINSLERRDQVIIFRLRTHHAPVNAHLNRIQPMTPP
;
A
#
# COMPACT_ATOMS: atom_id res chain seq x y z
N SER A 1 21.10 3.44 -1.81
CA SER A 1 21.19 2.46 -2.93
C SER A 1 22.03 1.25 -2.52
N VAL A 2 21.95 0.09 -3.18
CA VAL A 2 22.87 -1.05 -2.90
C VAL A 2 24.32 -0.64 -3.19
N LEU A 3 24.54 0.12 -4.26
CA LEU A 3 25.86 0.62 -4.63
C LEU A 3 26.45 1.54 -3.55
N GLU A 4 25.62 2.45 -3.03
CA GLU A 4 25.95 3.35 -1.92
C GLU A 4 26.16 2.59 -0.61
N ALA A 5 25.43 1.51 -0.37
CA ALA A 5 25.62 0.64 0.80
C ALA A 5 26.87 -0.24 0.69
N LEU A 6 27.38 -0.50 -0.52
CA LEU A 6 28.68 -1.13 -0.74
C LEU A 6 29.83 -0.14 -0.58
N GLN A 7 29.60 1.14 -0.89
CA GLN A 7 30.58 2.22 -0.69
C GLN A 7 30.70 2.65 0.77
N ASN A 8 29.58 2.66 1.50
CA ASN A 8 29.54 2.97 2.92
C ASN A 8 29.69 1.65 3.71
N GLU A 9 30.87 1.37 4.27
CA GLU A 9 31.24 0.15 5.03
C GLU A 9 30.34 -0.18 6.26
N SER A 10 29.19 0.47 6.44
CA SER A 10 28.26 0.20 7.54
C SER A 10 27.50 -1.12 7.33
N LEU A 11 28.17 -2.23 7.59
CA LEU A 11 27.67 -3.60 7.47
C LEU A 11 26.80 -4.03 8.66
N GLN A 12 25.80 -3.23 9.04
CA GLN A 12 24.82 -3.61 10.07
C GLN A 12 23.87 -4.73 9.58
N ASN A 13 23.74 -4.90 8.26
CA ASN A 13 22.88 -5.90 7.65
C ASN A 13 23.66 -7.19 7.31
N SER A 14 23.24 -8.33 7.88
CA SER A 14 23.88 -9.63 7.70
C SER A 14 23.89 -10.11 6.24
N SER A 15 22.83 -9.82 5.48
CA SER A 15 22.74 -10.18 4.05
C SER A 15 23.69 -9.35 3.18
N LEU A 16 23.89 -8.07 3.50
CA LEU A 16 24.88 -7.24 2.80
C LEU A 16 26.30 -7.71 3.09
N LYS A 17 26.57 -8.13 4.33
CA LYS A 17 27.86 -8.70 4.71
C LYS A 17 28.15 -10.01 3.95
N SER A 18 27.17 -10.92 3.86
CA SER A 18 27.36 -12.16 3.09
C SER A 18 27.56 -11.89 1.61
N LEU A 19 26.83 -10.92 1.04
CA LEU A 19 27.01 -10.52 -0.35
C LEU A 19 28.42 -9.99 -0.59
N PHE A 20 28.90 -9.10 0.27
CA PHE A 20 30.25 -8.52 0.18
C PHE A 20 31.33 -9.60 0.23
N LEU A 21 31.25 -10.53 1.20
CA LEU A 21 32.21 -11.64 1.31
C LEU A 21 32.19 -12.55 0.07
N THR A 22 31.00 -12.77 -0.51
CA THR A 22 30.86 -13.58 -1.72
C THR A 22 31.51 -12.89 -2.92
N ILE A 23 31.28 -11.58 -3.08
CA ILE A 23 31.90 -10.77 -4.15
C ILE A 23 33.42 -10.75 -3.97
N ASP A 24 33.93 -10.43 -2.77
CA ASP A 24 35.37 -10.40 -2.48
C ASP A 24 36.06 -11.75 -2.77
N SER A 25 35.44 -12.87 -2.34
CA SER A 25 35.95 -14.20 -2.64
C SER A 25 35.97 -14.49 -4.14
N PHE A 26 34.95 -14.07 -4.89
CA PHE A 26 34.88 -14.26 -6.33
C PHE A 26 35.99 -13.48 -7.05
N LEU A 27 36.16 -12.20 -6.71
CA LEU A 27 37.19 -11.35 -7.32
C LEU A 27 38.60 -11.90 -7.07
N LYS A 28 38.87 -12.38 -5.85
CA LYS A 28 40.17 -13.01 -5.51
C LYS A 28 40.40 -14.34 -6.22
N THR A 29 39.34 -15.12 -6.46
CA THR A 29 39.47 -16.45 -7.09
C THR A 29 39.76 -16.35 -8.57
N TYR A 30 39.17 -15.37 -9.26
CA TYR A 30 39.23 -15.27 -10.72
C TYR A 30 40.11 -14.13 -11.23
N ASP A 31 40.75 -13.35 -10.34
CA ASP A 31 41.58 -12.19 -10.67
C ASP A 31 40.88 -11.22 -11.63
N VAL A 32 39.65 -10.84 -11.29
CA VAL A 32 38.78 -9.98 -12.10
C VAL A 32 38.70 -8.60 -11.48
N ASP A 33 38.91 -7.57 -12.29
CA ASP A 33 38.61 -6.19 -11.90
C ASP A 33 37.12 -5.87 -12.13
N LEU A 34 36.43 -5.40 -11.09
CA LEU A 34 34.99 -5.16 -11.10
C LEU A 34 34.70 -3.69 -10.83
N THR A 35 34.03 -3.04 -11.78
CA THR A 35 33.54 -1.66 -11.63
C THR A 35 32.00 -1.63 -11.59
N PRO A 36 31.38 -1.49 -10.41
CA PRO A 36 29.94 -1.30 -10.29
C PRO A 36 29.53 0.08 -10.80
N GLN A 37 28.57 0.13 -11.73
CA GLN A 37 28.02 1.40 -12.23
C GLN A 37 26.50 1.44 -12.00
N TRP A 38 26.01 2.54 -11.47
CA TRP A 38 24.58 2.79 -11.41
C TRP A 38 24.08 3.27 -12.77
N ILE A 39 22.96 2.71 -13.22
CA ILE A 39 22.25 3.15 -14.42
C ILE A 39 20.79 3.48 -14.06
N PRO A 40 20.19 4.50 -14.69
CA PRO A 40 18.79 4.83 -14.46
C PRO A 40 17.88 3.74 -15.03
N GLY A 41 16.81 3.42 -14.29
CA GLY A 41 15.76 2.52 -14.76
C GLY A 41 14.91 3.13 -15.88
N HIS A 42 14.20 2.29 -16.63
CA HIS A 42 13.25 2.69 -17.69
C HIS A 42 13.83 3.58 -18.80
N CYS A 43 15.13 3.44 -19.08
CA CYS A 43 15.84 4.23 -20.09
C CYS A 43 16.03 3.46 -21.41
N ASN A 44 15.25 2.40 -21.65
CA ASN A 44 15.31 1.57 -22.87
C ASN A 44 16.67 0.92 -23.13
N ILE A 45 17.51 0.74 -22.11
CA ILE A 45 18.75 -0.02 -22.22
C ILE A 45 18.38 -1.50 -22.25
N THR A 46 18.51 -2.15 -23.41
CA THR A 46 18.00 -3.51 -23.66
C THR A 46 18.41 -4.53 -22.60
N GLY A 47 19.66 -4.47 -22.13
CA GLY A 47 20.15 -5.35 -21.05
C GLY A 47 19.46 -5.10 -19.71
N ASN A 48 19.28 -3.83 -19.33
CA ASN A 48 18.61 -3.44 -18.09
C ASN A 48 17.12 -3.81 -18.11
N GLU A 49 16.41 -3.47 -19.19
CA GLU A 49 14.98 -3.80 -19.32
C GLU A 49 14.74 -5.31 -19.28
N ARG A 50 15.65 -6.10 -19.87
CA ARG A 50 15.62 -7.57 -19.79
C ARG A 50 15.85 -8.05 -18.35
N ALA A 51 16.82 -7.48 -17.64
CA ALA A 51 17.07 -7.82 -16.23
C ALA A 51 15.88 -7.47 -15.34
N ASP A 52 15.31 -6.27 -15.48
CA ASP A 52 14.11 -5.83 -14.73
C ASP A 52 12.89 -6.72 -15.02
N THR A 53 12.69 -7.09 -16.29
CA THR A 53 11.62 -8.01 -16.68
C THR A 53 11.78 -9.38 -16.02
N LEU A 54 13.01 -9.92 -15.98
CA LEU A 54 13.29 -11.21 -15.34
C LEU A 54 13.15 -11.13 -13.83
N ALA A 55 13.64 -10.05 -13.20
CA ALA A 55 13.48 -9.80 -11.77
C ALA A 55 12.00 -9.72 -11.38
N LYS A 56 11.18 -9.02 -12.18
CA LYS A 56 9.73 -8.94 -11.98
C LYS A 56 9.05 -10.31 -12.10
N LYS A 57 9.40 -11.11 -13.11
CA LYS A 57 8.91 -12.50 -13.23
C LYS A 57 9.31 -13.34 -12.02
N GLY A 58 10.56 -13.23 -11.56
CA GLY A 58 11.03 -13.91 -10.36
C GLY A 58 10.27 -13.49 -9.09
N SER A 59 9.91 -12.21 -8.97
CA SER A 59 9.15 -11.70 -7.83
C SER A 59 7.76 -12.33 -7.70
N THR A 60 7.15 -12.75 -8.83
CA THR A 60 5.85 -13.44 -8.86
C THR A 60 5.93 -14.95 -8.68
N ALA A 61 7.13 -15.54 -8.69
CA ALA A 61 7.32 -16.96 -8.46
C ALA A 61 7.18 -17.31 -6.97
N GLN A 62 7.10 -18.61 -6.66
CA GLN A 62 7.04 -19.07 -5.27
C GLN A 62 8.32 -18.64 -4.53
N GLN A 63 8.16 -17.76 -3.54
CA GLN A 63 9.25 -17.29 -2.70
C GLN A 63 9.40 -18.18 -1.47
N GLN A 64 10.61 -18.34 -0.97
CA GLN A 64 10.85 -19.01 0.30
C GLN A 64 10.34 -18.14 1.45
N ASN A 65 9.67 -18.77 2.43
CA ASN A 65 9.23 -18.09 3.64
C ASN A 65 10.44 -17.60 4.42
N THR A 66 10.76 -16.32 4.25
CA THR A 66 11.88 -15.69 4.95
C THR A 66 11.39 -15.15 6.29
N THR A 67 12.19 -15.31 7.33
CA THR A 67 11.88 -14.77 8.65
C THR A 67 11.68 -13.27 8.55
N THR A 68 10.48 -12.81 8.90
CA THR A 68 10.08 -11.40 8.80
C THR A 68 9.91 -10.83 10.20
N SER A 69 10.25 -9.56 10.37
CA SER A 69 10.04 -8.91 11.67
C SER A 69 8.55 -8.85 12.02
N PHE A 70 8.22 -8.97 13.31
CA PHE A 70 6.83 -8.86 13.77
C PHE A 70 6.16 -7.56 13.29
N ARG A 71 6.90 -6.44 13.32
CA ARG A 71 6.42 -5.14 12.84
C ARG A 71 6.06 -5.17 11.36
N THR A 72 6.91 -5.77 10.53
CA THR A 72 6.69 -5.89 9.09
C THR A 72 5.47 -6.77 8.81
N ALA A 73 5.34 -7.91 9.50
CA ALA A 73 4.17 -8.77 9.37
C ALA A 73 2.87 -8.04 9.75
N GLN A 74 2.87 -7.30 10.86
CA GLN A 74 1.72 -6.47 11.27
C GLN A 74 1.36 -5.41 10.22
N LEU A 75 2.35 -4.79 9.57
CA LEU A 75 2.11 -3.79 8.54
C LEU A 75 1.48 -4.42 7.30
N ILE A 76 2.01 -5.56 6.85
CA ILE A 76 1.48 -6.31 5.70
C ILE A 76 0.01 -6.67 5.95
N ILE A 77 -0.29 -7.24 7.13
CA ILE A 77 -1.65 -7.61 7.51
C ILE A 77 -2.58 -6.39 7.48
N ARG A 78 -2.17 -5.28 8.10
CA ARG A 78 -2.97 -4.04 8.13
C ARG A 78 -3.24 -3.50 6.73
N ASN A 79 -2.22 -3.48 5.88
CA ASN A 79 -2.36 -2.99 4.51
C ASN A 79 -3.32 -3.87 3.70
N ASN A 80 -3.17 -5.20 3.78
CA ASN A 80 -4.06 -6.14 3.09
C ASN A 80 -5.53 -5.94 3.51
N PHE A 81 -5.81 -5.85 4.81
CA PHE A 81 -7.18 -5.58 5.28
C PHE A 81 -7.71 -4.22 4.86
N THR A 82 -6.84 -3.21 4.81
CA THR A 82 -7.22 -1.87 4.34
C THR A 82 -7.59 -1.90 2.86
N GLU A 83 -6.79 -2.57 2.03
CA GLU A 83 -7.05 -2.74 0.60
C GLU A 83 -8.33 -3.55 0.35
N GLU A 84 -8.51 -4.68 1.05
CA GLU A 84 -9.72 -5.48 0.95
C GLU A 84 -10.97 -4.67 1.31
N TRP A 85 -10.90 -3.91 2.40
CA TRP A 85 -12.01 -3.04 2.83
C TRP A 85 -12.28 -1.93 1.81
N LEU A 86 -11.24 -1.27 1.26
CA LEU A 86 -11.40 -0.21 0.25
C LEU A 86 -12.01 -0.77 -1.05
N ASN A 87 -11.58 -1.95 -1.47
CA ASN A 87 -12.16 -2.64 -2.63
C ASN A 87 -13.63 -3.01 -2.39
N GLY A 88 -13.95 -3.51 -1.20
CA GLY A 88 -15.34 -3.74 -0.79
C GLY A 88 -16.18 -2.46 -0.75
N TRP A 89 -15.60 -1.35 -0.28
CA TRP A 89 -16.26 -0.04 -0.25
C TRP A 89 -16.53 0.52 -1.65
N ALA A 90 -15.60 0.31 -2.59
CA ALA A 90 -15.72 0.74 -3.98
C ALA A 90 -16.73 -0.08 -4.78
N THR A 91 -16.78 -1.39 -4.57
CA THR A 91 -17.59 -2.32 -5.36
C THR A 91 -18.93 -2.69 -4.71
N GLY A 92 -19.08 -2.44 -3.41
CA GLY A 92 -20.27 -2.78 -2.64
C GLY A 92 -21.50 -1.97 -2.99
N LYS A 93 -22.68 -2.48 -2.61
CA LYS A 93 -24.00 -1.85 -2.87
C LYS A 93 -24.49 -0.95 -1.72
N THR A 94 -23.81 -0.95 -0.57
CA THR A 94 -24.22 -0.21 0.63
C THR A 94 -23.55 1.16 0.69
N GLY A 95 -24.21 2.15 1.30
CA GLY A 95 -23.63 3.49 1.51
C GLY A 95 -23.34 4.27 0.22
N ARG A 96 -24.02 3.98 -0.90
CA ARG A 96 -23.73 4.60 -2.21
C ARG A 96 -23.95 6.10 -2.26
N SER A 97 -24.93 6.59 -1.50
CA SER A 97 -25.11 8.03 -1.29
C SER A 97 -23.83 8.66 -0.73
N LEU A 98 -23.27 8.08 0.34
CA LEU A 98 -22.03 8.53 0.98
C LEU A 98 -20.81 8.40 0.05
N PHE A 99 -20.68 7.29 -0.66
CA PHE A 99 -19.55 7.03 -1.55
C PHE A 99 -19.39 8.09 -2.65
N THR A 100 -20.49 8.62 -3.15
CA THR A 100 -20.49 9.64 -4.23
C THR A 100 -19.62 10.85 -3.89
N PHE A 101 -19.49 11.18 -2.60
CA PHE A 101 -18.67 12.29 -2.13
C PHE A 101 -17.55 11.87 -1.15
N MET A 102 -17.50 10.60 -0.75
CA MET A 102 -16.48 10.06 0.15
C MET A 102 -16.05 8.65 -0.29
N ALA A 103 -15.31 8.59 -1.41
CA ALA A 103 -14.79 7.35 -1.96
C ALA A 103 -13.67 6.75 -1.09
N THR A 104 -12.96 7.56 -0.31
CA THR A 104 -11.93 7.12 0.63
C THR A 104 -12.27 7.58 2.06
N PRO A 105 -11.89 6.82 3.10
CA PRO A 105 -12.04 7.26 4.47
C PRO A 105 -11.28 8.55 4.72
N ASN A 106 -11.91 9.48 5.44
CA ASN A 106 -11.26 10.70 5.92
C ASN A 106 -11.14 10.67 7.45
N PRO A 107 -9.98 10.27 8.01
CA PRO A 107 -9.78 10.28 9.47
C PRO A 107 -9.87 11.68 10.09
N LYS A 108 -9.62 12.72 9.29
CA LYS A 108 -9.62 14.13 9.71
C LYS A 108 -10.93 14.84 9.38
N ASP A 109 -12.00 14.09 9.18
CA ASP A 109 -13.31 14.66 8.94
C ASP A 109 -13.75 15.53 10.12
N SER A 110 -14.19 16.76 9.85
CA SER A 110 -14.59 17.72 10.87
C SER A 110 -15.75 17.20 11.72
N ILE A 111 -16.56 16.26 11.20
CA ILE A 111 -17.62 15.59 11.96
C ILE A 111 -17.08 14.96 13.27
N ASN A 112 -15.84 14.48 13.29
CA ASN A 112 -15.24 13.82 14.45
C ASN A 112 -14.98 14.77 15.63
N SER A 113 -14.96 16.09 15.37
CA SER A 113 -14.80 17.12 16.40
C SER A 113 -16.12 17.61 16.99
N LEU A 114 -17.26 17.23 16.40
CA LEU A 114 -18.57 17.68 16.82
C LEU A 114 -19.11 16.83 17.97
N GLU A 115 -20.08 17.38 18.72
CA GLU A 115 -20.83 16.60 19.70
C GLU A 115 -21.67 15.51 19.05
N ARG A 116 -21.99 14.47 19.82
CA ARG A 116 -22.73 13.29 19.32
C ARG A 116 -24.02 13.66 18.60
N ARG A 117 -24.76 14.66 19.10
CA ARG A 117 -26.02 15.14 18.50
C ARG A 117 -25.79 15.64 17.08
N ASP A 118 -24.80 16.48 16.87
CA ASP A 118 -24.49 17.07 15.57
C ASP A 118 -23.90 16.05 14.61
N GLN A 119 -23.08 15.11 15.11
CA GLN A 119 -22.62 13.97 14.32
C GLN A 119 -23.78 13.15 13.74
N VAL A 120 -24.85 12.90 14.52
CA VAL A 120 -26.05 12.20 14.02
C VAL A 120 -26.71 13.00 12.89
N ILE A 121 -26.87 14.31 13.07
CA ILE A 121 -27.52 15.18 12.08
C ILE A 121 -26.73 15.16 10.77
N ILE A 122 -25.41 15.41 10.82
CA ILE A 122 -24.55 15.40 9.63
C ILE A 122 -24.53 14.02 8.97
N PHE A 123 -24.45 12.93 9.74
CA PHE A 123 -24.51 11.57 9.18
C PHE A 123 -25.83 11.30 8.44
N ARG A 124 -26.98 11.68 9.02
CA ARG A 124 -28.30 11.53 8.37
C ARG A 124 -28.39 12.36 7.09
N LEU A 125 -27.88 13.59 7.10
CA LEU A 125 -27.83 14.44 5.91
C LEU A 125 -26.98 13.78 4.81
N ARG A 126 -25.75 13.38 5.13
CA ARG A 126 -24.80 12.73 4.21
C ARG A 126 -25.34 11.42 3.61
N THR A 127 -26.08 10.65 4.40
CA THR A 127 -26.62 9.36 3.93
C THR A 127 -28.01 9.45 3.30
N HIS A 128 -28.62 10.64 3.22
CA HIS A 128 -30.00 10.88 2.77
C HIS A 128 -31.07 10.17 3.64
N HIS A 129 -30.90 10.25 4.97
CA HIS A 129 -31.83 9.79 6.01
C HIS A 129 -32.35 10.94 6.89
N ALA A 130 -32.30 12.18 6.40
CA ALA A 130 -32.93 13.32 7.05
C ALA A 130 -34.44 13.33 6.78
N PRO A 131 -35.29 13.80 7.71
CA PRO A 131 -36.76 13.81 7.55
C PRO A 131 -37.22 14.94 6.61
N VAL A 132 -36.78 14.88 5.35
CA VAL A 132 -37.21 15.76 4.27
C VAL A 132 -38.17 15.00 3.34
N ASN A 133 -38.98 15.73 2.57
CA ASN A 133 -39.98 15.13 1.67
C ASN A 133 -39.41 14.01 0.78
N ALA A 134 -38.19 14.18 0.26
CA ALA A 134 -37.53 13.16 -0.54
C ALA A 134 -37.30 11.83 0.22
N HIS A 135 -36.91 11.89 1.50
CA HIS A 135 -36.73 10.71 2.33
C HIS A 135 -38.07 10.09 2.74
N LEU A 136 -39.05 10.91 3.10
CA LEU A 136 -40.40 10.47 3.46
C LEU A 136 -41.08 9.75 2.29
N ASN A 137 -41.00 10.31 1.08
CA ASN A 137 -41.50 9.66 -0.15
C ASN A 137 -40.80 8.33 -0.45
N ARG A 138 -39.52 8.18 -0.06
CA ARG A 138 -38.78 6.93 -0.21
C ARG A 138 -39.25 5.85 0.77
N ILE A 139 -39.58 6.20 2.01
CA ILE A 139 -39.95 5.23 3.06
C ILE A 139 -41.45 4.96 3.12
N GLN A 140 -42.28 5.83 2.52
CA GLN A 140 -43.74 5.72 2.44
C GLN A 140 -44.39 5.36 3.80
N PRO A 141 -44.29 6.25 4.80
CA PRO A 141 -44.84 5.95 6.11
C PRO A 141 -46.38 5.88 6.02
N MET A 142 -46.97 4.91 6.73
CA MET A 142 -48.43 4.69 6.76
C MET A 142 -49.21 5.89 7.31
N THR A 143 -48.56 6.72 8.11
CA THR A 143 -49.11 7.98 8.63
C THR A 143 -48.24 9.15 8.19
N PRO A 144 -48.83 10.21 7.61
CA PRO A 144 -48.09 11.42 7.29
C PRO A 144 -47.61 12.11 8.59
N PRO A 145 -46.45 12.79 8.54
CA PRO A 145 -45.89 13.51 9.69
C PRO A 145 -46.68 14.74 10.11
#